data_AF-A0A6I9X508-F1
#
_entry.id   AF-A0A6I9X508-F1
#
_cell.length_a   1.000
_cell.length_b   1.000
_cell.length_c   1.000
_cell.angle_alpha   90.00
_cell.angle_beta   90.00
_cell.angle_gamma   90.00
#
_symmetry.space_group_name_H-M   'P 1'
#
loop_
_entity.id
_entity.type
_entity.pdbx_description
1 polymer ?
#
loop_
_entity_poly.entity_id
_entity_poly.type
_entity_poly.pdbx_seq_one_letter_code
_entity_poly.pdbx_strand_id
1 'polypeptide(L)'
;HVCFFPPENIPDELREPFYTDQYDQEHIKPPVVNLLLSAELYCRAGSLILKSDAAKPLLGHDAVIQALAQKGLYVTDQEKLVTERDLHKKPIQMSAHLAMIDTLMMAYTVEMISVEKVIACVQQYSSFFQATDLPYDIEDAVMFWINKANEHLKDIMEQEQKLKEQQGAETPGGQKSPSKWFWKLVPARYRKEQTLLKQLPCVPLVENLLKDGRDGCALAALIHFYCPEIVRLEDICLKETMSLADSLYNLQLIQEFCQEYLNQCCHFALEDMLYAASSVKSNYLVFMAELFWWFEVVKPSFVQPRAVGHPQADPPMEASSVPPTNVNQRSYPGVLHDSDLITRYQPC
;
A
#
# COMPACT_ATOMS: atom_id res chain seq x y z
N HIS A 1 -9.45 -14.87 1.81
CA HIS A 1 -8.05 -15.19 1.47
C HIS A 1 -7.15 -14.54 2.49
N VAL A 2 -6.19 -15.27 3.05
CA VAL A 2 -5.25 -14.70 4.02
C VAL A 2 -3.93 -14.45 3.30
N CYS A 3 -3.44 -13.20 3.29
CA CYS A 3 -2.33 -12.68 2.47
C CYS A 3 -0.94 -13.36 2.67
N PHE A 4 -0.85 -14.42 3.48
CA PHE A 4 0.42 -15.03 3.88
C PHE A 4 1.05 -15.95 2.83
N PHE A 5 0.31 -16.29 1.79
CA PHE A 5 0.75 -17.25 0.80
C PHE A 5 0.97 -16.55 -0.54
N PRO A 6 2.13 -16.70 -1.18
CA PRO A 6 2.21 -16.59 -2.63
C PRO A 6 1.01 -17.35 -3.23
N PRO A 7 0.38 -16.88 -4.31
CA PRO A 7 -0.82 -17.52 -4.86
C PRO A 7 -0.63 -19.02 -5.13
N GLU A 8 0.60 -19.45 -5.37
CA GLU A 8 1.03 -20.85 -5.55
C GLU A 8 0.93 -21.73 -4.29
N ASN A 9 0.79 -21.13 -3.10
CA ASN A 9 0.81 -21.81 -1.80
C ASN A 9 -0.57 -21.94 -1.14
N ILE A 10 -1.64 -21.45 -1.78
CA ILE A 10 -3.01 -21.57 -1.28
C ILE A 10 -3.57 -22.93 -1.73
N PRO A 11 -4.01 -23.82 -0.81
CA PRO A 11 -4.62 -25.07 -1.19
C PRO A 11 -5.83 -24.88 -2.11
N ASP A 12 -5.95 -25.71 -3.15
CA ASP A 12 -7.02 -25.61 -4.14
C ASP A 12 -8.42 -25.73 -3.52
N GLU A 13 -8.53 -26.45 -2.39
CA GLU A 13 -9.76 -26.60 -1.62
C GLU A 13 -10.33 -25.26 -1.10
N LEU A 14 -9.49 -24.24 -0.93
CA LEU A 14 -9.89 -22.92 -0.44
C LEU A 14 -10.37 -21.98 -1.54
N ARG A 15 -10.22 -22.34 -2.83
CA ARG A 15 -10.72 -21.48 -3.94
C ARG A 15 -12.24 -21.46 -4.01
N GLU A 16 -12.87 -22.61 -3.81
CA GLU A 16 -14.32 -22.73 -3.72
C GLU A 16 -14.70 -23.43 -2.41
N PRO A 17 -14.71 -22.71 -1.27
CA PRO A 17 -14.82 -23.33 0.04
C PRO A 17 -16.25 -23.75 0.42
N PHE A 18 -17.27 -23.27 -0.31
CA PHE A 18 -18.67 -23.51 -0.04
C PHE A 18 -19.35 -24.33 -1.14
N TYR A 19 -20.41 -25.05 -0.78
CA TYR A 19 -21.37 -25.65 -1.71
C TYR A 19 -22.78 -25.33 -1.23
N THR A 20 -23.73 -25.26 -2.16
CA THR A 20 -25.14 -25.10 -1.84
C THR A 20 -25.82 -26.46 -1.80
N ASP A 21 -26.70 -26.66 -0.81
CA ASP A 21 -27.54 -27.85 -0.76
C ASP A 21 -28.83 -27.68 -1.60
N GLN A 22 -29.69 -28.70 -1.58
CA GLN A 22 -30.97 -28.69 -2.29
C GLN A 22 -32.01 -27.67 -1.76
N TYR A 23 -31.70 -26.97 -0.66
CA TYR A 23 -32.53 -25.95 -0.03
C TYR A 23 -31.93 -24.54 -0.17
N ASP A 24 -30.95 -24.37 -1.07
CA ASP A 24 -30.19 -23.13 -1.26
C ASP A 24 -29.47 -22.64 0.02
N GLN A 25 -29.11 -23.55 0.92
CA GLN A 25 -28.27 -23.23 2.08
C GLN A 25 -26.79 -23.45 1.72
N GLU A 26 -25.95 -22.46 2.04
CA GLU A 26 -24.51 -22.57 1.87
C GLU A 26 -23.87 -23.33 3.03
N HIS A 27 -23.05 -24.31 2.68
CA HIS A 27 -22.30 -25.16 3.62
C HIS A 27 -20.82 -25.19 3.26
N ILE A 28 -19.97 -25.30 4.27
CA ILE A 28 -18.52 -25.42 4.07
C ILE A 28 -18.21 -26.84 3.57
N LYS A 29 -17.42 -26.94 2.49
CA LYS A 29 -17.01 -28.23 1.93
C LYS A 29 -16.19 -29.02 2.97
N PRO A 30 -16.41 -30.35 3.14
CA PRO A 30 -15.68 -31.17 4.10
C PRO A 30 -14.14 -31.09 4.03
N PRO A 31 -13.49 -30.97 2.85
CA PRO A 31 -12.04 -30.77 2.79
C PRO A 31 -11.56 -29.50 3.50
N VAL A 32 -12.32 -28.40 3.42
CA VAL A 32 -11.99 -27.15 4.12
C VAL A 32 -12.10 -27.33 5.63
N VAL A 33 -13.13 -28.03 6.10
CA VAL A 33 -13.28 -28.37 7.53
C VAL A 33 -12.08 -29.19 8.01
N ASN A 34 -11.63 -30.18 7.24
CA ASN A 34 -10.47 -31.00 7.60
C ASN A 34 -9.18 -30.16 7.68
N LEU A 35 -8.99 -29.21 6.76
CA LEU A 35 -7.84 -28.29 6.79
C LEU A 35 -7.83 -27.45 8.08
N LEU A 36 -8.98 -26.87 8.47
CA LEU A 36 -9.10 -26.09 9.70
C LEU A 36 -8.83 -26.94 10.96
N LEU A 37 -9.34 -28.17 10.98
CA LEU A 37 -9.13 -29.11 12.09
C LEU A 37 -7.71 -29.68 12.17
N SER A 38 -6.93 -29.64 11.08
CA SER A 38 -5.56 -30.21 11.02
C SER A 38 -4.47 -29.34 11.64
N ALA A 39 -4.76 -28.06 11.91
CA ALA A 39 -3.79 -27.01 12.25
C ALA A 39 -2.83 -26.57 11.15
N GLU A 40 -2.73 -27.30 10.03
CA GLU A 40 -1.66 -27.12 9.05
C GLU A 40 -1.59 -25.69 8.51
N LEU A 41 -2.75 -25.10 8.19
CA LEU A 41 -2.84 -23.71 7.73
C LEU A 41 -2.33 -22.72 8.78
N TYR A 42 -2.69 -22.92 10.05
CA TYR A 42 -2.26 -22.05 11.15
C TYR A 42 -0.77 -22.17 11.43
N CYS A 43 -0.23 -23.39 11.41
CA CYS A 43 1.19 -23.62 11.59
C CYS A 43 2.00 -22.97 10.45
N ARG A 44 1.54 -23.10 9.20
CA ARG A 44 2.19 -22.48 8.03
C ARG A 44 2.18 -20.95 8.13
N ALA A 45 1.02 -20.35 8.38
CA ALA A 45 0.89 -18.90 8.56
C ALA A 45 1.73 -18.41 9.74
N GLY A 46 1.59 -19.06 10.90
CA GLY A 46 2.36 -18.75 12.10
C GLY A 46 3.87 -18.84 11.87
N SER A 47 4.36 -19.80 11.09
CA SER A 47 5.81 -19.93 10.82
C SER A 47 6.38 -18.77 9.99
N LEU A 48 5.55 -18.11 9.17
CA LEU A 48 5.96 -16.96 8.36
C LEU A 48 5.93 -15.66 9.17
N ILE A 49 4.91 -15.51 10.02
CA ILE A 49 4.63 -14.29 10.79
C ILE A 49 5.43 -14.26 12.09
N LEU A 50 5.32 -15.34 12.86
CA LEU A 50 5.89 -15.49 14.19
C LEU A 50 7.31 -16.05 14.03
N LYS A 51 8.20 -15.25 13.42
CA LYS A 51 9.62 -15.58 13.35
C LYS A 51 10.13 -15.78 14.78
N SER A 52 10.28 -17.04 15.18
CA SER A 52 10.86 -17.40 16.47
C SER A 52 12.35 -17.61 16.27
N ASP A 53 13.15 -17.06 17.17
CA ASP A 53 14.59 -17.38 17.29
C ASP A 53 14.79 -18.86 17.72
N ALA A 54 13.70 -19.56 18.09
CA ALA A 54 13.71 -20.97 18.38
C ALA A 54 13.67 -21.82 17.10
N ALA A 55 14.67 -22.69 16.95
CA ALA A 55 14.80 -23.65 15.84
C ALA A 55 13.70 -24.73 15.75
N LYS A 56 12.58 -24.60 16.49
CA LYS A 56 11.50 -25.60 16.52
C LYS A 56 10.33 -25.18 15.62
N PRO A 57 9.89 -26.05 14.69
CA PRO A 57 8.71 -25.77 13.87
C PRO A 57 7.44 -25.72 14.73
N LEU A 58 6.48 -24.89 14.33
CA LEU A 58 5.15 -24.87 14.94
C LEU A 58 4.40 -26.14 14.53
N LEU A 59 3.98 -26.93 15.52
CA LEU A 59 3.26 -28.18 15.31
C LEU A 59 1.97 -28.20 16.14
N GLY A 60 0.82 -28.23 15.46
CA GLY A 60 -0.49 -28.20 16.09
C GLY A 60 -0.97 -26.81 16.51
N HIS A 61 -2.25 -26.70 16.90
CA HIS A 61 -2.85 -25.41 17.28
C HIS A 61 -2.22 -24.83 18.56
N ASP A 62 -1.90 -25.67 19.54
CA ASP A 62 -1.31 -25.23 20.83
C ASP A 62 0.03 -24.49 20.63
N ALA A 63 0.89 -24.98 19.74
CA ALA A 63 2.15 -24.31 19.41
C ALA A 63 1.92 -22.90 18.83
N VAL A 64 0.90 -22.73 17.98
CA VAL A 64 0.53 -21.43 17.40
C VAL A 64 -0.04 -20.50 18.48
N ILE A 65 -0.95 -21.01 19.32
CA ILE A 65 -1.52 -20.23 20.44
C ILE A 65 -0.41 -19.74 21.37
N GLN A 66 0.55 -20.61 21.72
CA GLN A 66 1.67 -20.25 22.58
C GLN A 66 2.60 -19.22 21.93
N ALA A 67 2.89 -19.37 20.63
CA ALA A 67 3.72 -18.41 19.91
C ALA A 67 3.05 -17.02 19.83
N LEU A 68 1.73 -16.97 19.62
CA LEU A 68 0.96 -15.71 19.68
C LEU A 68 0.99 -15.11 21.09
N ALA A 69 0.79 -15.93 22.12
CA ALA A 69 0.82 -15.47 23.51
C ALA A 69 2.20 -14.91 23.92
N GLN A 70 3.30 -15.46 23.39
CA GLN A 70 4.65 -14.92 23.59
C GLN A 70 4.82 -13.51 22.99
N LYS A 71 4.06 -13.17 21.96
CA LYS A 71 3.97 -11.83 21.37
C LYS A 71 2.93 -10.95 22.07
N GLY A 72 2.30 -11.42 23.15
CA GLY A 72 1.24 -10.70 23.87
C GLY A 72 -0.13 -10.74 23.19
N LEU A 73 -0.31 -11.59 22.18
CA LEU A 73 -1.56 -11.73 21.43
C LEU A 73 -2.30 -12.97 21.90
N TYR A 74 -3.41 -12.77 22.61
CA TYR A 74 -4.23 -13.85 23.14
C TYR A 74 -5.42 -14.13 22.22
N VAL A 75 -5.56 -15.37 21.77
CA VAL A 75 -6.68 -15.79 20.93
C VAL A 75 -7.95 -15.85 21.78
N THR A 76 -8.95 -15.01 21.45
CA THR A 76 -10.21 -14.93 22.21
C THR A 76 -11.45 -15.01 21.32
N ASP A 77 -12.45 -15.78 21.75
CA ASP A 77 -13.78 -15.89 21.15
C ASP A 77 -14.80 -15.42 22.19
N GLN A 78 -15.48 -14.30 21.92
CA GLN A 78 -16.42 -13.67 22.87
C GLN A 78 -15.80 -13.48 24.28
N GLU A 79 -14.60 -12.89 24.33
CA GLU A 79 -13.81 -12.63 25.56
C GLU A 79 -13.27 -13.89 26.28
N LYS A 80 -13.53 -15.10 25.76
CA LYS A 80 -13.00 -16.35 26.31
C LYS A 80 -11.75 -16.78 25.55
N LEU A 81 -10.73 -17.21 26.28
CA LEU A 81 -9.52 -17.77 25.66
C LEU A 81 -9.86 -19.02 24.86
N VAL A 82 -9.45 -19.03 23.59
CA VAL A 82 -9.58 -20.20 22.72
C VAL A 82 -8.52 -21.23 23.11
N THR A 83 -8.94 -22.48 23.30
CA THR A 83 -8.05 -23.59 23.61
C THR A 83 -7.92 -24.54 22.42
N GLU A 84 -6.89 -25.39 22.45
CA GLU A 84 -6.72 -26.46 21.46
C GLU A 84 -7.97 -27.36 21.36
N ARG A 85 -8.69 -27.58 22.48
CA ARG A 85 -9.90 -28.41 22.49
C ARG A 85 -11.04 -27.80 21.67
N ASP A 86 -11.15 -26.48 21.67
CA ASP A 86 -12.18 -25.76 20.89
C ASP A 86 -11.92 -25.89 19.39
N LEU A 87 -10.65 -25.91 18.98
CA LEU A 87 -10.20 -26.02 17.59
C LEU A 87 -10.20 -27.46 17.05
N HIS A 88 -10.33 -28.46 17.91
CA HIS A 88 -10.47 -29.88 17.54
C HIS A 88 -11.92 -30.39 17.57
N LYS A 89 -12.87 -29.53 17.92
CA LYS A 89 -14.27 -29.92 18.15
C LYS A 89 -14.93 -30.43 16.87
N LYS A 90 -15.79 -31.45 17.02
CA LYS A 90 -16.62 -32.02 15.95
C LYS A 90 -18.07 -32.10 16.45
N PRO A 91 -19.03 -31.34 15.88
CA PRO A 91 -18.91 -30.44 14.72
C PRO A 91 -17.98 -29.24 14.98
N ILE A 92 -17.42 -28.68 13.90
CA ILE A 92 -16.43 -27.59 13.95
C ILE A 92 -16.99 -26.35 14.63
N GLN A 93 -16.21 -25.77 15.56
CA GLN A 93 -16.57 -24.50 16.20
C GLN A 93 -15.97 -23.33 15.41
N MET A 94 -16.70 -22.84 14.40
CA MET A 94 -16.19 -21.83 13.47
C MET A 94 -15.71 -20.54 14.15
N SER A 95 -16.41 -20.10 15.20
CA SER A 95 -16.04 -18.87 15.94
C SER A 95 -14.61 -18.94 16.53
N ALA A 96 -14.20 -20.10 17.04
CA ALA A 96 -12.85 -20.32 17.55
C ALA A 96 -11.79 -20.29 16.43
N HIS A 97 -12.12 -20.85 15.27
CA HIS A 97 -11.23 -20.82 14.10
C HIS A 97 -11.10 -19.41 13.51
N LEU A 98 -12.18 -18.64 13.46
CA LEU A 98 -12.16 -17.24 13.04
C LEU A 98 -11.31 -16.38 14.00
N ALA A 99 -11.50 -16.55 15.31
CA ALA A 99 -10.68 -15.88 16.33
C ALA A 99 -9.17 -16.16 16.17
N MET A 100 -8.80 -17.41 15.87
CA MET A 100 -7.41 -17.78 15.57
C MET A 100 -6.90 -17.05 14.31
N ILE A 101 -7.70 -17.00 13.24
CA ILE A 101 -7.34 -16.30 11.99
C ILE A 101 -7.17 -14.80 12.23
N ASP A 102 -8.13 -14.16 12.90
CA ASP A 102 -8.08 -12.74 13.25
C ASP A 102 -6.85 -12.40 14.09
N THR A 103 -6.48 -13.28 15.03
CA THR A 103 -5.30 -13.07 15.87
C THR A 103 -3.98 -13.22 15.08
N LEU A 104 -3.90 -14.19 14.15
CA LEU A 104 -2.77 -14.31 13.23
C LEU A 104 -2.66 -13.10 12.29
N MET A 105 -3.80 -12.61 11.80
CA MET A 105 -3.86 -11.38 11.00
C MET A 105 -3.39 -10.16 11.80
N MET A 106 -3.80 -10.03 13.06
CA MET A 106 -3.29 -8.99 13.95
C MET A 106 -1.78 -9.12 14.16
N ALA A 107 -1.27 -10.34 14.40
CA ALA A 107 0.16 -10.60 14.56
C ALA A 107 0.98 -10.18 13.32
N TYR A 108 0.42 -10.34 12.14
CA TYR A 108 1.03 -9.85 10.92
C TYR A 108 1.00 -8.33 10.81
N THR A 109 -0.17 -7.73 11.04
CA THR A 109 -0.34 -6.28 10.97
C THR A 109 0.66 -5.58 11.89
N VAL A 110 0.79 -6.02 13.15
CA VAL A 110 1.71 -5.41 14.12
C VAL A 110 3.19 -5.58 13.73
N GLU A 111 3.53 -6.66 13.02
CA GLU A 111 4.89 -6.91 12.55
C GLU A 111 5.23 -5.99 11.36
N MET A 112 4.27 -5.74 10.47
CA MET A 112 4.46 -4.93 9.28
C MET A 112 4.40 -3.44 9.56
N ILE A 113 3.37 -2.99 10.27
CA ILE A 113 3.13 -1.58 10.61
C ILE A 113 3.08 -1.37 12.12
N SER A 114 3.78 -0.34 12.60
CA SER A 114 3.76 0.10 13.99
C SER A 114 3.72 1.62 14.05
N VAL A 115 3.30 2.17 15.19
CA VAL A 115 3.28 3.62 15.44
C VAL A 115 4.66 4.23 15.17
N GLU A 116 5.73 3.58 15.61
CA GLU A 116 7.10 4.06 15.45
C GLU A 116 7.53 4.08 13.98
N LYS A 117 7.19 3.02 13.22
CA LYS A 117 7.48 2.95 11.78
C LYS A 117 6.76 4.05 11.01
N VAL A 118 5.49 4.29 11.34
CA VAL A 118 4.68 5.35 10.73
C VAL A 118 5.27 6.73 11.04
N ILE A 119 5.63 7.00 12.30
CA ILE A 119 6.22 8.28 12.69
C ILE A 119 7.54 8.51 11.94
N ALA A 120 8.40 7.49 11.87
CA ALA A 120 9.68 7.57 11.14
C ALA A 120 9.49 7.80 9.62
N CYS A 121 8.44 7.24 9.04
CA CYS A 121 8.02 7.49 7.66
C CYS A 121 7.62 8.97 7.48
N VAL A 122 6.63 9.43 8.25
CA VAL A 122 6.04 10.77 8.07
C VAL A 122 7.05 11.90 8.36
N GLN A 123 8.03 11.66 9.23
CA GLN A 123 9.12 12.61 9.51
C GLN A 123 9.94 13.01 8.27
N GLN A 124 9.91 12.22 7.20
CA GLN A 124 10.67 12.51 5.97
C GLN A 124 10.10 13.70 5.19
N TYR A 125 8.80 13.99 5.34
CA TYR A 125 8.09 15.04 4.60
C TYR A 125 7.25 15.96 5.49
N SER A 126 7.16 15.70 6.80
CA SER A 126 6.57 16.60 7.79
C SER A 126 7.51 16.76 8.98
N SER A 127 7.96 17.99 9.23
CA SER A 127 8.97 18.31 10.25
C SER A 127 8.40 18.76 11.59
N PHE A 128 7.06 18.82 11.74
CA PHE A 128 6.41 19.26 12.97
C PHE A 128 5.30 18.30 13.41
N PHE A 129 5.40 17.80 14.65
CA PHE A 129 4.40 16.96 15.31
C PHE A 129 4.05 17.57 16.66
N GLN A 130 2.77 17.78 16.94
CA GLN A 130 2.33 18.04 18.32
C GLN A 130 2.19 16.71 19.05
N ALA A 131 2.52 16.67 20.34
CA ALA A 131 2.42 15.44 21.14
C ALA A 131 0.99 14.89 21.21
N THR A 132 -0.02 15.73 20.99
CA THR A 132 -1.45 15.37 20.92
C THR A 132 -1.85 14.71 19.60
N ASP A 133 -1.01 14.77 18.57
CA ASP A 133 -1.33 14.31 17.22
C ASP A 133 -0.74 12.91 16.92
N LEU A 134 -0.08 12.27 17.90
CA LEU A 134 0.50 10.94 17.70
C LEU A 134 -0.59 9.86 17.77
N PRO A 135 -0.53 8.85 16.88
CA PRO A 135 -1.48 7.74 16.89
C PRO A 135 -1.32 6.90 18.16
N TYR A 136 -2.45 6.45 18.74
CA TYR A 136 -2.45 5.66 19.97
C TYR A 136 -2.51 4.16 19.70
N ASP A 137 -3.15 3.75 18.60
CA ASP A 137 -3.17 2.37 18.15
C ASP A 137 -2.78 2.22 16.67
N ILE A 138 -2.90 1.00 16.15
CA ILE A 138 -2.52 0.65 14.77
C ILE A 138 -3.51 1.22 13.75
N GLU A 139 -4.80 1.25 14.07
CA GLU A 139 -5.80 1.83 13.19
C GLU A 139 -5.55 3.33 13.02
N ASP A 140 -5.27 4.05 14.11
CA ASP A 140 -4.89 5.46 13.99
C ASP A 140 -3.55 5.63 13.30
N ALA A 141 -2.58 4.74 13.52
CA ALA A 141 -1.30 4.83 12.83
C ALA A 141 -1.47 4.74 11.31
N VAL A 142 -2.33 3.83 10.84
CA VAL A 142 -2.70 3.73 9.43
C VAL A 142 -3.38 5.01 8.94
N MET A 143 -4.40 5.51 9.65
CA MET A 143 -5.10 6.74 9.26
C MET A 143 -4.17 7.95 9.24
N PHE A 144 -3.29 8.05 10.24
CA PHE A 144 -2.28 9.09 10.37
C PHE A 144 -1.31 9.08 9.19
N TRP A 145 -0.81 7.90 8.82
CA TRP A 145 0.04 7.72 7.63
C TRP A 145 -0.65 8.20 6.35
N ILE A 146 -1.87 7.71 6.09
CA ILE A 146 -2.66 8.08 4.90
C ILE A 146 -2.87 9.59 4.85
N ASN A 147 -3.34 10.17 5.95
CA ASN A 147 -3.65 11.60 6.02
C ASN A 147 -2.41 12.46 5.81
N LYS A 148 -1.27 12.09 6.41
CA LYS A 148 -0.04 12.88 6.30
C LYS A 148 0.59 12.79 4.91
N ALA A 149 0.57 11.62 4.29
CA ALA A 149 1.02 11.47 2.90
C ALA A 149 0.14 12.29 1.94
N ASN A 150 -1.19 12.21 2.12
CA ASN A 150 -2.14 12.96 1.31
C ASN A 150 -2.10 14.48 1.57
N GLU A 151 -1.83 14.92 2.80
CA GLU A 151 -1.61 16.32 3.15
C GLU A 151 -0.37 16.86 2.41
N HIS A 152 0.74 16.14 2.46
CA HIS A 152 1.95 16.52 1.72
C HIS A 152 1.73 16.51 0.20
N LEU A 153 0.96 15.55 -0.34
CA LEU A 153 0.57 15.55 -1.74
C LEU A 153 -0.23 16.81 -2.12
N LYS A 154 -1.19 17.24 -1.29
CA LYS A 154 -1.93 18.49 -1.49
C LYS A 154 -0.99 19.69 -1.54
N ASP A 155 -0.03 19.76 -0.62
CA ASP A 155 0.96 20.86 -0.58
C ASP A 155 1.79 20.92 -1.88
N ILE A 156 2.24 19.76 -2.39
CA ILE A 156 2.94 19.67 -3.68
C ILE A 156 2.05 20.20 -4.81
N MET A 157 0.80 19.76 -4.86
CA MET A 157 -0.14 20.17 -5.91
C MET A 157 -0.43 21.68 -5.87
N GLU A 158 -0.57 22.26 -4.68
CA GLU A 158 -0.74 23.70 -4.51
C GLU A 158 0.48 24.49 -4.99
N GLN A 159 1.69 24.00 -4.69
CA GLN A 159 2.93 24.64 -5.13
C GLN A 159 3.07 24.58 -6.66
N GLU A 160 2.78 23.44 -7.27
CA GLU A 160 2.78 23.27 -8.73
C GLU A 160 1.75 24.17 -9.41
N GLN A 161 0.58 24.34 -8.80
CA GLN A 161 -0.45 25.26 -9.30
C GLN A 161 0.01 26.72 -9.21
N LYS A 162 0.60 27.13 -8.08
CA LYS A 162 1.17 28.48 -7.89
C LYS A 162 2.27 28.77 -8.92
N LEU A 163 3.15 27.81 -9.19
CA LEU A 163 4.21 27.94 -10.20
C LEU A 163 3.63 28.10 -11.62
N LYS A 164 2.62 27.30 -11.99
CA LYS A 164 1.93 27.41 -13.29
C LYS A 164 1.24 28.77 -13.46
N GLU A 165 0.66 29.31 -12.40
CA GLU A 165 0.03 30.63 -12.40
C GLU A 165 1.05 31.78 -12.53
N GLN A 166 2.20 31.65 -11.88
CA GLN A 166 3.31 32.63 -11.98
C GLN A 166 3.95 32.63 -13.37
N GLN A 167 4.23 31.46 -13.96
CA GLN A 167 4.77 31.35 -15.33
C GLN A 167 3.78 31.85 -16.40
N GLY A 168 2.47 31.75 -16.16
CA GLY A 168 1.45 32.34 -17.03
C GLY A 168 1.34 33.87 -16.95
N ALA A 169 1.94 34.50 -15.94
CA ALA A 169 1.89 35.95 -15.72
C ALA A 169 3.15 36.69 -16.19
N GLU A 170 4.32 36.02 -16.26
CA GLU A 170 5.59 36.63 -16.64
C GLU A 170 5.97 36.37 -18.10
N THR A 171 5.37 37.12 -19.02
CA THR A 171 6.04 37.49 -20.29
C THR A 171 6.36 38.99 -20.22
N PRO A 172 7.54 39.39 -19.68
CA PRO A 172 7.91 40.78 -19.57
C PRO A 172 8.48 41.27 -20.91
N GLY A 173 7.60 41.60 -21.85
CA GLY A 173 8.01 42.23 -23.11
C GLY A 173 7.03 42.01 -24.25
N GLY A 174 6.01 42.86 -24.34
CA GLY A 174 5.23 43.03 -25.58
C GLY A 174 3.72 42.91 -25.41
N GLN A 175 3.07 44.07 -25.46
CA GLN A 175 1.66 44.28 -25.80
C GLN A 175 0.61 43.66 -24.86
N LYS A 176 -0.33 44.50 -24.42
CA LYS A 176 -1.55 44.06 -23.72
C LYS A 176 -2.27 43.05 -24.62
N SER A 177 -2.07 41.75 -24.35
CA SER A 177 -2.72 40.67 -25.08
C SER A 177 -4.25 40.88 -25.02
N PRO A 178 -4.98 40.84 -26.16
CA PRO A 178 -6.43 41.05 -26.18
C PRO A 178 -7.22 39.91 -25.51
N SER A 179 -6.55 38.95 -24.87
CA SER A 179 -7.15 37.74 -24.31
C SER A 179 -8.21 38.03 -23.24
N LYS A 180 -8.12 39.11 -22.43
CA LYS A 180 -9.15 39.41 -21.41
C LYS A 180 -10.52 39.80 -21.96
N TRP A 181 -10.62 40.46 -23.13
CA TRP A 181 -11.92 40.84 -23.71
C TRP A 181 -12.55 39.68 -24.49
N PHE A 182 -11.74 38.82 -25.12
CA PHE A 182 -12.25 37.63 -25.80
C PHE A 182 -12.98 36.72 -24.81
N TRP A 183 -12.45 36.59 -23.59
CA TRP A 183 -13.17 35.90 -22.54
C TRP A 183 -14.52 36.52 -22.27
N LYS A 184 -14.74 37.85 -22.34
CA LYS A 184 -16.07 38.47 -22.18
C LYS A 184 -17.12 38.00 -23.21
N LEU A 185 -16.69 37.48 -24.37
CA LEU A 185 -17.57 36.89 -25.38
C LEU A 185 -17.83 35.40 -25.17
N VAL A 186 -16.96 34.69 -24.44
CA VAL A 186 -17.18 33.28 -24.11
C VAL A 186 -18.40 33.16 -23.19
N PRO A 187 -19.42 32.36 -23.54
CA PRO A 187 -20.61 32.23 -22.71
C PRO A 187 -20.27 31.79 -21.28
N ALA A 188 -21.00 32.30 -20.29
CA ALA A 188 -20.69 32.10 -18.86
C ALA A 188 -20.50 30.63 -18.46
N ARG A 189 -21.23 29.70 -19.11
CA ARG A 189 -21.10 28.25 -18.95
C ARG A 189 -19.67 27.73 -19.20
N TYR A 190 -19.01 28.21 -20.27
CA TYR A 190 -17.65 27.80 -20.62
C TYR A 190 -16.58 28.43 -19.72
N ARG A 191 -16.82 29.65 -19.21
CA ARG A 191 -15.94 30.21 -18.17
C ARG A 191 -16.04 29.44 -16.86
N LYS A 192 -17.26 28.98 -16.50
CA LYS A 192 -17.51 28.22 -15.26
C LYS A 192 -16.85 26.83 -15.31
N GLU A 193 -16.95 26.14 -16.45
CA GLU A 193 -16.25 24.88 -16.75
C GLU A 193 -14.72 25.00 -16.53
N GLN A 194 -14.11 26.08 -17.03
CA GLN A 194 -12.68 26.29 -16.94
C GLN A 194 -12.20 26.66 -15.52
N THR A 195 -13.04 27.30 -14.72
CA THR A 195 -12.79 27.51 -13.28
C THR A 195 -12.93 26.23 -12.46
N LEU A 196 -13.85 25.32 -12.82
CA LEU A 196 -13.99 24.00 -12.20
C LEU A 196 -12.76 23.12 -12.46
N LEU A 197 -12.22 23.16 -13.69
CA LEU A 197 -10.96 22.51 -14.04
C LEU A 197 -9.71 23.10 -13.34
N LYS A 198 -9.84 24.25 -12.66
CA LYS A 198 -8.77 24.90 -11.90
C LYS A 198 -8.90 24.72 -10.38
N GLN A 199 -9.95 24.06 -9.91
CA GLN A 199 -10.08 23.76 -8.48
C GLN A 199 -9.14 22.62 -8.12
N LEU A 200 -8.42 22.79 -7.01
CA LEU A 200 -7.52 21.77 -6.49
C LEU A 200 -8.35 20.49 -6.17
N PRO A 201 -7.91 19.30 -6.60
CA PRO A 201 -8.58 18.05 -6.28
C PRO A 201 -8.85 17.90 -4.77
N CYS A 202 -10.07 17.48 -4.42
CA CYS A 202 -10.48 17.29 -3.03
C CYS A 202 -10.07 15.90 -2.56
N VAL A 203 -8.90 15.76 -1.94
CA VAL A 203 -8.54 14.51 -1.24
C VAL A 203 -9.15 14.56 0.18
N PRO A 204 -10.07 13.64 0.54
CA PRO A 204 -10.75 13.67 1.83
C PRO A 204 -9.79 13.34 2.99
N LEU A 205 -10.12 13.84 4.19
CA LEU A 205 -9.50 13.42 5.44
C LEU A 205 -10.12 12.09 5.88
N VAL A 206 -9.29 11.16 6.34
CA VAL A 206 -9.73 9.86 6.87
C VAL A 206 -9.82 9.94 8.39
N GLU A 207 -11.03 9.91 8.95
CA GLU A 207 -11.29 9.84 10.39
C GLU A 207 -11.74 8.44 10.82
N ASN A 208 -12.36 7.70 9.91
CA ASN A 208 -12.72 6.31 10.07
C ASN A 208 -12.25 5.51 8.86
N LEU A 209 -11.25 4.66 9.08
CA LEU A 209 -10.56 3.91 8.03
C LEU A 209 -11.50 3.16 7.07
N LEU A 210 -12.55 2.53 7.60
CA LEU A 210 -13.51 1.78 6.79
C LEU A 210 -14.56 2.67 6.12
N LYS A 211 -15.12 3.66 6.82
CA LYS A 211 -16.20 4.49 6.28
C LYS A 211 -15.67 5.47 5.24
N ASP A 212 -14.53 6.09 5.50
CA ASP A 212 -13.96 7.14 4.65
C ASP A 212 -13.08 6.55 3.53
N GLY A 213 -12.80 5.25 3.56
CA GLY A 213 -12.13 4.52 2.48
C GLY A 213 -13.05 4.02 1.37
N ARG A 214 -14.38 4.08 1.54
CA ARG A 214 -15.38 3.48 0.62
C ARG A 214 -15.40 4.06 -0.79
N ASP A 215 -14.96 5.31 -0.94
CA ASP A 215 -14.93 5.99 -2.23
C ASP A 215 -13.60 5.84 -2.97
N GLY A 216 -12.62 5.19 -2.35
CA GLY A 216 -11.28 4.99 -2.89
C GLY A 216 -10.45 6.27 -3.02
N CYS A 217 -10.96 7.46 -2.66
CA CYS A 217 -10.28 8.72 -2.93
C CYS A 217 -8.96 8.84 -2.17
N ALA A 218 -9.01 8.68 -0.85
CA ALA A 218 -7.83 8.79 0.00
C ALA A 218 -6.78 7.74 -0.33
N LEU A 219 -7.21 6.53 -0.70
CA LEU A 219 -6.32 5.42 -1.00
C LEU A 219 -5.70 5.55 -2.41
N ALA A 220 -6.47 5.95 -3.41
CA ALA A 220 -5.93 6.22 -4.75
C ALA A 220 -4.95 7.41 -4.72
N ALA A 221 -5.25 8.46 -3.95
CA ALA A 221 -4.34 9.58 -3.74
C ALA A 221 -3.03 9.15 -3.06
N LEU A 222 -3.10 8.25 -2.07
CA LEU A 222 -1.94 7.66 -1.42
C LEU A 222 -1.08 6.88 -2.42
N ILE A 223 -1.71 6.05 -3.26
CA ILE A 223 -0.99 5.30 -4.30
C ILE A 223 -0.34 6.27 -5.30
N HIS A 224 -1.03 7.33 -5.73
CA HIS A 224 -0.44 8.36 -6.59
C HIS A 224 0.75 9.07 -5.92
N PHE A 225 0.67 9.34 -4.62
CA PHE A 225 1.79 9.92 -3.88
C PHE A 225 3.03 9.04 -3.96
N TYR A 226 2.88 7.72 -3.81
CA TYR A 226 3.98 6.76 -3.86
C TYR A 226 4.40 6.35 -5.28
N CYS A 227 3.47 6.31 -6.22
CA CYS A 227 3.64 5.75 -7.57
C CYS A 227 3.04 6.68 -8.64
N PRO A 228 3.52 7.94 -8.77
CA PRO A 228 2.88 8.95 -9.61
C PRO A 228 2.90 8.62 -11.12
N GLU A 229 3.89 7.84 -11.56
CA GLU A 229 4.05 7.41 -12.96
C GLU A 229 3.09 6.28 -13.35
N ILE A 230 2.61 5.50 -12.37
CA ILE A 230 1.69 4.39 -12.61
C ILE A 230 0.25 4.87 -12.46
N VAL A 231 -0.06 5.49 -11.31
CA VAL A 231 -1.39 6.04 -11.05
C VAL A 231 -1.29 7.55 -11.14
N ARG A 232 -1.71 8.11 -12.28
CA ARG A 232 -1.70 9.55 -12.49
C ARG A 232 -2.88 10.20 -11.79
N LEU A 233 -2.68 11.41 -11.27
CA LEU A 233 -3.71 12.16 -10.57
C LEU A 233 -4.96 12.42 -11.42
N GLU A 234 -4.78 12.60 -12.73
CA GLU A 234 -5.86 12.82 -13.70
C GLU A 234 -6.75 11.59 -13.93
N ASP A 235 -6.24 10.40 -13.62
CA ASP A 235 -6.98 9.15 -13.73
C ASP A 235 -7.78 8.85 -12.45
N ILE A 236 -7.68 9.67 -11.40
CA ILE A 236 -8.40 9.50 -10.12
C ILE A 236 -9.63 10.42 -10.09
N CYS A 237 -10.80 9.86 -9.74
CA CYS A 237 -11.98 10.67 -9.48
C CYS A 237 -11.88 11.32 -8.10
N LEU A 238 -11.51 12.60 -8.04
CA LEU A 238 -11.47 13.41 -6.82
C LEU A 238 -12.47 14.58 -6.91
N LYS A 239 -13.66 14.39 -6.36
CA LYS A 239 -14.77 15.36 -6.39
C LYS A 239 -15.25 15.67 -4.97
N GLU A 240 -15.80 16.86 -4.75
CA GLU A 240 -16.45 17.20 -3.46
C GLU A 240 -17.60 16.25 -3.11
N THR A 241 -18.32 15.78 -4.13
CA THR A 241 -19.40 14.79 -4.00
C THR A 241 -19.14 13.63 -4.95
N MET A 242 -18.86 12.46 -4.38
CA MET A 242 -18.61 11.23 -5.11
C MET A 242 -19.93 10.52 -5.43
N SER A 243 -20.11 10.13 -6.70
CA SER A 243 -21.17 9.20 -7.08
C SER A 243 -20.74 7.76 -6.86
N LEU A 244 -21.69 6.83 -6.80
CA LEU A 244 -21.40 5.39 -6.71
C LEU A 244 -20.48 4.92 -7.84
N ALA A 245 -20.67 5.43 -9.06
CA ALA A 245 -19.84 5.08 -10.21
C ALA A 245 -18.40 5.60 -10.06
N ASP A 246 -18.24 6.83 -9.55
CA ASP A 246 -16.92 7.40 -9.28
C ASP A 246 -16.18 6.60 -8.19
N SER A 247 -16.88 6.19 -7.13
CA SER A 247 -16.34 5.35 -6.06
C SER A 247 -15.89 3.99 -6.57
N LEU A 248 -16.75 3.28 -7.31
CA LEU A 248 -16.43 1.97 -7.88
C LEU A 248 -15.25 2.06 -8.85
N TYR A 249 -15.17 3.13 -9.64
CA TYR A 249 -14.05 3.37 -10.55
C TYR A 249 -12.72 3.51 -9.78
N ASN A 250 -12.68 4.34 -8.73
CA ASN A 250 -11.47 4.49 -7.90
C ASN A 250 -11.08 3.17 -7.22
N LEU A 251 -12.06 2.43 -6.68
CA LEU A 251 -11.81 1.12 -6.04
C LEU A 251 -11.27 0.10 -7.04
N GLN A 252 -11.79 0.08 -8.27
CA GLN A 252 -11.28 -0.78 -9.33
C GLN A 252 -9.84 -0.41 -9.72
N LEU A 253 -9.54 0.88 -9.84
CA LEU A 253 -8.18 1.37 -10.09
C LEU A 253 -7.20 0.88 -9.03
N ILE A 254 -7.61 0.90 -7.75
CA ILE A 254 -6.81 0.37 -6.63
C ILE A 254 -6.60 -1.15 -6.76
N GLN A 255 -7.65 -1.92 -7.07
CA GLN A 255 -7.55 -3.36 -7.26
C GLN A 255 -6.60 -3.72 -8.40
N GLU A 256 -6.75 -3.08 -9.56
CA GLU A 256 -5.91 -3.30 -10.74
C GLU A 256 -4.44 -2.98 -10.44
N PHE A 257 -4.17 -1.86 -9.76
CA PHE A 257 -2.82 -1.53 -9.31
C PHE A 257 -2.22 -2.62 -8.39
N CYS A 258 -2.98 -3.08 -7.39
CA CYS A 258 -2.50 -4.12 -6.48
C CYS A 258 -2.26 -5.46 -7.20
N GLN A 259 -3.11 -5.79 -8.18
CA GLN A 259 -3.01 -6.99 -8.97
C GLN A 259 -1.78 -6.99 -9.87
N GLU A 260 -1.47 -5.87 -10.52
CA GLU A 260 -0.37 -5.76 -11.47
C GLU A 260 0.99 -5.52 -10.80
N TYR A 261 1.04 -4.71 -9.74
CA TYR A 261 2.31 -4.24 -9.17
C TYR A 261 2.66 -4.78 -7.78
N LEU A 262 1.66 -5.19 -6.98
CA LEU A 262 1.85 -5.57 -5.57
C LEU A 262 1.54 -7.04 -5.27
N ASN A 263 1.78 -7.94 -6.24
CA ASN A 263 1.58 -9.38 -6.10
C ASN A 263 0.17 -9.76 -5.59
N GLN A 264 -0.86 -9.07 -6.08
CA GLN A 264 -2.27 -9.34 -5.76
C GLN A 264 -2.61 -9.20 -4.27
N CYS A 265 -1.98 -8.26 -3.56
CA CYS A 265 -2.20 -8.07 -2.11
C CYS A 265 -3.62 -7.60 -1.73
N CYS A 266 -4.45 -7.18 -2.70
CA CYS A 266 -5.85 -6.82 -2.48
C CYS A 266 -6.76 -8.01 -2.78
N HIS A 267 -7.43 -8.54 -1.75
CA HIS A 267 -8.31 -9.71 -1.85
C HIS A 267 -9.80 -9.40 -1.64
N PHE A 268 -10.16 -8.12 -1.67
CA PHE A 268 -11.54 -7.68 -1.53
C PHE A 268 -12.27 -7.73 -2.86
N ALA A 269 -13.57 -8.04 -2.83
CA ALA A 269 -14.45 -7.63 -3.90
C ALA A 269 -14.75 -6.12 -3.80
N LEU A 270 -15.23 -5.51 -4.89
CA LEU A 270 -15.59 -4.09 -4.87
C LEU A 270 -16.70 -3.82 -3.85
N GLU A 271 -17.65 -4.75 -3.71
CA GLU A 271 -18.74 -4.71 -2.75
C GLU A 271 -18.23 -4.69 -1.31
N ASP A 272 -17.19 -5.47 -1.00
CA ASP A 272 -16.60 -5.51 0.35
C ASP A 272 -16.03 -4.14 0.73
N MET A 273 -15.33 -3.49 -0.19
CA MET A 273 -14.73 -2.16 0.03
C MET A 273 -15.80 -1.06 0.05
N LEU A 274 -16.81 -1.15 -0.80
CA LEU A 274 -17.88 -0.17 -0.88
C LEU A 274 -18.80 -0.23 0.35
N TYR A 275 -19.21 -1.43 0.77
CA TYR A 275 -20.06 -1.61 1.94
C TYR A 275 -19.30 -1.56 3.26
N ALA A 276 -17.97 -1.76 3.23
CA ALA A 276 -17.03 -1.71 4.35
C ALA A 276 -17.67 -2.15 5.69
N ALA A 277 -18.14 -3.39 5.71
CA ALA A 277 -18.74 -3.97 6.90
C ALA A 277 -17.70 -4.06 8.03
N SER A 278 -18.11 -3.93 9.29
CA SER A 278 -17.18 -4.04 10.42
C SER A 278 -16.47 -5.40 10.50
N SER A 279 -17.10 -6.46 9.96
CA SER A 279 -16.52 -7.80 9.86
C SER A 279 -15.27 -7.86 8.98
N VAL A 280 -15.06 -6.92 8.05
CA VAL A 280 -13.87 -6.89 7.20
C VAL A 280 -12.73 -6.07 7.79
N LYS A 281 -12.87 -5.48 8.98
CA LYS A 281 -11.88 -4.58 9.58
C LYS A 281 -10.49 -5.21 9.70
N SER A 282 -10.38 -6.42 10.23
CA SER A 282 -9.10 -7.15 10.33
C SER A 282 -8.44 -7.31 8.96
N ASN A 283 -9.24 -7.69 7.95
CA ASN A 283 -8.78 -7.85 6.57
C ASN A 283 -8.27 -6.52 6.00
N TYR A 284 -8.97 -5.42 6.29
CA TYR A 284 -8.61 -4.11 5.74
C TYR A 284 -7.32 -3.60 6.37
N LEU A 285 -7.12 -3.83 7.67
CA LEU A 285 -5.86 -3.51 8.36
C LEU A 285 -4.68 -4.31 7.79
N VAL A 286 -4.85 -5.60 7.50
CA VAL A 286 -3.81 -6.40 6.82
C VAL A 286 -3.50 -5.82 5.44
N PHE A 287 -4.52 -5.46 4.67
CA PHE A 287 -4.32 -4.81 3.37
C PHE A 287 -3.56 -3.48 3.48
N MET A 288 -3.89 -2.64 4.45
CA MET A 288 -3.15 -1.39 4.69
C MET A 288 -1.70 -1.66 5.13
N ALA A 289 -1.46 -2.71 5.92
CA ALA A 289 -0.12 -3.12 6.33
C ALA A 289 0.72 -3.63 5.14
N GLU A 290 0.13 -4.35 4.19
CA GLU A 290 0.77 -4.74 2.92
C GLU A 290 1.19 -3.52 2.10
N LEU A 291 0.29 -2.55 1.92
CA LEU A 291 0.61 -1.33 1.19
C LEU A 291 1.76 -0.58 1.86
N PHE A 292 1.72 -0.43 3.19
CA PHE A 292 2.80 0.18 3.95
C PHE A 292 4.12 -0.59 3.77
N TRP A 293 4.09 -1.92 3.82
CA TRP A 293 5.28 -2.75 3.63
C TRP A 293 5.90 -2.55 2.24
N TRP A 294 5.10 -2.56 1.18
CA TRP A 294 5.56 -2.33 -0.19
C TRP A 294 6.11 -0.91 -0.39
N PHE A 295 5.41 0.09 0.14
CA PHE A 295 5.77 1.49 -0.06
C PHE A 295 6.91 1.98 0.82
N GLU A 296 7.02 1.49 2.06
CA GLU A 296 7.98 1.99 3.03
C GLU A 296 9.15 1.06 3.33
N VAL A 297 8.99 -0.26 3.12
CA VAL A 297 10.03 -1.23 3.48
C VAL A 297 10.69 -1.86 2.25
N VAL A 298 9.89 -2.43 1.34
CA VAL A 298 10.46 -3.07 0.12
C VAL A 298 10.94 -2.03 -0.87
N LYS A 299 10.16 -0.96 -1.09
CA LYS A 299 10.46 0.13 -2.02
C LYS A 299 10.96 -0.35 -3.40
N PRO A 300 10.14 -1.11 -4.17
CA PRO A 300 10.44 -1.40 -5.56
C PRO A 300 10.77 -0.12 -6.36
N SER A 301 11.49 -0.24 -7.47
CA SER A 301 11.97 0.92 -8.23
C SER A 301 10.88 1.87 -8.76
N PHE A 302 9.65 1.39 -8.89
CA PHE A 302 8.49 2.18 -9.30
C PHE A 302 7.85 2.97 -8.14
N VAL A 303 8.19 2.65 -6.90
CA VAL A 303 7.77 3.40 -5.71
C VAL A 303 8.72 4.58 -5.53
N GLN A 304 8.26 5.75 -5.97
CA GLN A 304 8.98 7.01 -5.92
C GLN A 304 8.06 8.07 -5.28
N PRO A 305 8.08 8.20 -3.94
CA PRO A 305 7.27 9.17 -3.23
C PRO A 305 7.48 10.57 -3.81
N ARG A 306 6.39 11.28 -4.13
CA ARG A 306 6.49 12.64 -4.67
C ARG A 306 7.17 13.55 -3.65
N ALA A 307 8.28 14.14 -4.06
CA ALA A 307 8.96 15.20 -3.31
C ALA A 307 8.54 16.56 -3.85
N VAL A 308 8.58 17.58 -2.98
CA VAL A 308 8.57 18.98 -3.43
C VAL A 308 9.75 19.17 -4.37
N GLY A 309 9.47 19.52 -5.63
CA GLY A 309 10.50 19.78 -6.62
C GLY A 309 11.41 20.92 -6.17
N HIS A 310 12.57 20.59 -5.60
CA HIS A 310 13.73 21.42 -5.90
C HIS A 310 14.00 21.22 -7.40
N PRO A 311 14.16 22.30 -8.19
CA PRO A 311 14.58 22.15 -9.57
C PRO A 311 15.82 21.26 -9.55
N GLN A 312 15.76 20.14 -10.28
CA GLN A 312 16.93 19.30 -10.52
C GLN A 312 18.07 20.24 -10.93
N ALA A 313 19.06 20.40 -10.05
CA ALA A 313 20.38 20.70 -10.53
C ALA A 313 20.75 19.47 -11.36
N ASP A 314 20.82 19.64 -12.68
CA ASP A 314 21.47 18.68 -13.55
C ASP A 314 22.74 18.18 -12.84
N PRO A 315 23.01 16.85 -12.81
CA PRO A 315 24.30 16.40 -12.33
C PRO A 315 25.38 17.13 -13.15
N PRO A 316 26.47 17.62 -12.54
CA PRO A 316 27.53 18.23 -13.31
C PRO A 316 27.94 17.22 -14.36
N MET A 317 27.74 17.56 -15.64
CA MET A 317 28.35 16.86 -16.76
C MET A 317 29.84 16.73 -16.39
N GLU A 318 30.26 15.54 -16.00
CA GLU A 318 31.67 15.24 -15.82
C GLU A 318 32.33 15.56 -17.16
N ALA A 319 33.08 16.67 -17.17
CA ALA A 319 33.89 17.06 -18.29
C ALA A 319 34.94 15.95 -18.49
N SER A 320 34.62 15.02 -19.39
CA SER A 320 35.56 14.06 -19.95
C SER A 320 36.68 14.86 -20.62
N SER A 321 37.71 15.13 -19.85
CA SER A 321 38.94 15.79 -20.27
C SER A 321 39.84 14.71 -20.85
N VAL A 322 39.57 14.35 -22.10
CA VAL A 322 40.50 13.56 -22.91
C VAL A 322 41.54 14.54 -23.50
N PRO A 323 42.84 14.42 -23.19
CA PRO A 323 43.85 15.23 -23.85
C PRO A 323 44.12 14.66 -25.27
N PRO A 324 44.37 15.50 -26.29
CA PRO A 324 44.64 15.01 -27.62
C PRO A 324 46.06 14.40 -27.67
N THR A 325 46.13 13.09 -27.87
CA THR A 325 47.42 12.40 -28.08
C THR A 325 47.79 12.50 -29.56
N ASN A 326 48.84 13.27 -29.84
CA ASN A 326 49.51 13.32 -31.14
C ASN A 326 50.16 11.97 -31.47
N VAL A 327 49.93 11.52 -32.69
CA VAL A 327 50.62 10.38 -33.31
C VAL A 327 52.02 10.81 -33.73
N ASN A 328 53.07 10.21 -33.14
CA ASN A 328 54.27 9.87 -33.89
C ASN A 328 55.16 8.83 -33.19
N GLN A 329 55.25 7.67 -33.86
CA GLN A 329 56.43 6.83 -34.09
C GLN A 329 57.33 6.32 -32.94
N ARG A 330 57.41 4.97 -32.94
CA ARG A 330 58.61 4.10 -33.04
C ARG A 330 59.13 3.38 -31.77
N SER A 331 59.07 2.03 -31.91
CA SER A 331 60.07 0.98 -31.58
C SER A 331 60.07 0.23 -30.22
N TYR A 332 59.66 -1.06 -30.31
CA TYR A 332 60.29 -2.31 -29.80
C TYR A 332 60.27 -2.67 -28.28
N PRO A 333 60.38 -3.98 -27.94
CA PRO A 333 59.42 -4.67 -27.05
C PRO A 333 60.04 -5.22 -25.74
N GLY A 334 59.20 -5.69 -24.81
CA GLY A 334 59.66 -6.63 -23.77
C GLY A 334 58.74 -6.90 -22.58
N VAL A 335 58.36 -8.19 -22.47
CA VAL A 335 58.27 -9.01 -21.24
C VAL A 335 56.94 -9.09 -20.45
N LEU A 336 56.61 -10.36 -20.15
CA LEU A 336 55.48 -10.97 -19.43
C LEU A 336 55.32 -10.57 -17.94
N HIS A 337 54.08 -10.65 -17.44
CA HIS A 337 53.56 -11.49 -16.31
C HIS A 337 52.14 -10.98 -15.97
N ASP A 338 51.05 -11.73 -16.16
CA ASP A 338 50.49 -12.89 -15.43
C ASP A 338 49.66 -12.51 -14.17
N SER A 339 48.43 -13.05 -14.14
CA SER A 339 47.47 -13.24 -13.01
C SER A 339 46.92 -11.98 -12.30
N ASP A 340 45.62 -11.81 -11.98
CA ASP A 340 44.68 -12.72 -11.30
C ASP A 340 43.19 -12.40 -11.60
N LEU A 341 42.38 -13.46 -11.57
CA LEU A 341 40.91 -13.45 -11.46
C LEU A 341 40.47 -13.13 -10.02
N ILE A 342 39.31 -12.47 -9.84
CA ILE A 342 38.33 -12.80 -8.79
C ILE A 342 36.92 -12.31 -9.20
N THR A 343 36.03 -13.29 -9.23
CA THR A 343 34.58 -13.26 -9.54
C THR A 343 33.78 -12.62 -8.41
N ARG A 344 32.77 -11.79 -8.72
CA ARG A 344 31.73 -11.35 -7.76
C ARG A 344 30.41 -12.06 -8.03
N TYR A 345 29.88 -12.69 -6.98
CA TYR A 345 28.53 -13.26 -6.89
C TYR A 345 27.53 -12.18 -6.43
N GLN A 346 26.32 -12.20 -6.99
CA GLN A 346 25.09 -11.55 -6.51
C GLN A 346 24.17 -12.63 -5.89
N PRO A 347 23.37 -12.32 -4.85
CA PRO A 347 22.23 -13.14 -4.47
C PRO A 347 20.87 -12.49 -4.82
N CYS A 348 19.91 -13.37 -5.09
CA CYS A 348 18.48 -13.12 -5.30
C CYS A 348 17.74 -12.64 -4.06
#